data_AF-A0A7S2WI63-F1
#
_entry.id   AF-A0A7S2WI63-F1
#
_cell.length_a   1.000
_cell.length_b   1.000
_cell.length_c   1.000
_cell.angle_alpha   90.00
_cell.angle_beta   90.00
_cell.angle_gamma   90.00
#
_symmetry.space_group_name_H-M   'P 1'
#
loop_
_entity.id
_entity.type
_entity.pdbx_description
1 polymer ?
#
loop_
_entity_poly.entity_id
_entity_poly.type
_entity_poly.pdbx_seq_one_letter_code
_entity_poly.pdbx_strand_id
1 'polypeptide(L)'
;VNLRKCIMASMGPRQEPILVRDEDPGYAPESFVIDGQYESLVDRVLIPHGVVIDRIAKLAQIILADYDGVTVHLLSVLKGGSAFFEDLCSQLRTMHCHSRKTHIPFTFDFIRVKSYEGMESTGKVQISGVDLSSLNGKHCLLVEDLVDTGTTMTQLTAHLRVRSSYPLSAPSRRHTLQKLLMVP
;
A
#
# COMPACT_ATOMS: atom_id res chain seq x y z
N VAL A 1 11.12 -17.84 0.58
CA VAL A 1 9.98 -17.50 1.48
C VAL A 1 8.73 -17.46 0.61
N ASN A 2 7.71 -18.25 0.90
CA ASN A 2 6.58 -18.48 -0.01
C ASN A 2 5.64 -17.25 -0.06
N LEU A 3 6.00 -16.21 -0.84
CA LEU A 3 5.27 -14.93 -0.97
C LEU A 3 3.97 -15.06 -1.81
N ARG A 4 3.15 -16.08 -1.55
CA ARG A 4 1.93 -16.39 -2.34
C ARG A 4 0.66 -15.65 -1.90
N LYS A 5 0.73 -14.45 -1.29
CA LYS A 5 -0.48 -13.69 -0.94
C LYS A 5 -0.33 -12.16 -1.10
N CYS A 6 -0.38 -11.66 -2.33
CA CYS A 6 -0.44 -10.20 -2.59
C CYS A 6 -1.88 -9.69 -2.71
N ILE A 7 -2.48 -9.11 -1.67
CA ILE A 7 -3.87 -8.62 -1.68
C ILE A 7 -3.97 -7.27 -2.40
N MET A 8 -4.34 -7.29 -3.68
CA MET A 8 -4.88 -6.13 -4.40
C MET A 8 -6.41 -6.17 -4.27
N ALA A 9 -6.98 -5.28 -3.47
CA ALA A 9 -8.43 -5.09 -3.43
C ALA A 9 -8.78 -3.90 -4.32
N SER A 10 -8.99 -4.16 -5.61
CA SER A 10 -9.59 -3.24 -6.59
C SER A 10 -11.12 -3.36 -6.53
N MET A 11 -11.88 -2.33 -6.95
CA MET A 11 -13.32 -2.50 -7.21
C MET A 11 -13.58 -3.33 -8.47
N GLY A 12 -12.59 -3.43 -9.36
CA GLY A 12 -12.55 -4.29 -10.55
C GLY A 12 -11.79 -5.62 -10.38
N PRO A 13 -11.52 -6.34 -11.48
CA PRO A 13 -10.81 -7.62 -11.44
C PRO A 13 -9.38 -7.44 -10.93
N ARG A 14 -8.96 -8.36 -10.04
CA ARG A 14 -7.64 -8.34 -9.42
C ARG A 14 -6.53 -8.41 -10.47
N GLN A 15 -5.71 -7.37 -10.52
CA GLN A 15 -4.47 -7.38 -11.29
C GLN A 15 -3.45 -8.27 -10.57
N GLU A 16 -2.82 -9.16 -11.33
CA GLU A 16 -1.70 -9.95 -10.80
C GLU A 16 -0.49 -9.03 -10.53
N PRO A 17 0.28 -9.30 -9.46
CA PRO A 17 1.53 -8.60 -9.19
C PRO A 17 2.58 -8.95 -10.25
N ILE A 18 3.62 -8.12 -10.35
CA ILE A 18 4.86 -8.54 -11.02
C ILE A 18 5.46 -9.65 -10.14
N LEU A 19 5.76 -10.81 -10.74
CA LEU A 19 6.34 -11.93 -10.03
C LEU A 19 7.85 -11.92 -10.21
N VAL A 20 8.58 -11.68 -9.12
CA VAL A 20 10.02 -11.95 -9.01
C VAL A 20 10.17 -13.34 -8.41
N ARG A 21 10.95 -14.19 -9.06
CA ARG A 21 11.16 -15.59 -8.68
C ARG A 21 12.38 -15.74 -7.80
N ASP A 22 12.39 -16.78 -6.98
CA ASP A 22 13.53 -17.10 -6.12
C ASP A 22 14.80 -17.43 -6.95
N GLU A 23 14.63 -17.87 -8.20
CA GLU A 23 15.73 -18.16 -9.12
C GLU A 23 16.22 -16.95 -9.92
N ASP A 24 15.56 -15.78 -9.80
CA ASP A 24 15.96 -14.61 -10.55
C ASP A 24 17.31 -14.09 -10.00
N PRO A 25 18.35 -13.98 -10.85
CA PRO A 25 19.70 -13.65 -10.38
C PRO A 25 19.81 -12.19 -9.88
N GLY A 26 18.79 -11.37 -10.12
CA GLY A 26 18.85 -9.92 -9.93
C GLY A 26 19.80 -9.26 -10.91
N TYR A 27 20.19 -8.03 -10.58
CA TYR A 27 21.14 -7.24 -11.35
C TYR A 27 22.39 -6.93 -10.53
N ALA A 28 23.52 -6.85 -11.24
CA ALA A 28 24.81 -6.57 -10.62
C ALA A 28 24.84 -5.13 -10.06
N PRO A 29 25.24 -4.91 -8.80
CA PRO A 29 25.26 -3.58 -8.16
C PRO A 29 26.02 -2.52 -8.96
N GLU A 30 27.12 -2.90 -9.61
CA GLU A 30 27.98 -2.03 -10.44
C GLU A 30 27.28 -1.46 -11.67
N SER A 31 26.11 -1.99 -12.05
CA SER A 31 25.29 -1.45 -13.13
C SER A 31 24.42 -0.26 -12.68
N PHE A 32 24.44 0.09 -11.39
CA PHE A 32 23.60 1.14 -10.82
C PHE A 32 24.43 2.15 -10.03
N VAL A 33 23.84 3.33 -9.84
CA VAL A 33 24.37 4.32 -8.90
C VAL A 33 23.90 3.93 -7.50
N ILE A 34 24.83 3.44 -6.69
CA ILE A 34 24.63 3.10 -5.28
C ILE A 34 25.52 4.04 -4.46
N ASP A 35 25.02 4.56 -3.35
CA ASP A 35 25.83 5.37 -2.44
C ASP A 35 26.98 4.51 -1.89
N GLY A 36 28.20 5.03 -1.99
CA GLY A 36 29.44 4.29 -1.68
C GLY A 36 29.48 3.70 -0.26
N GLN A 37 28.69 4.23 0.68
CA GLN A 37 28.58 3.65 2.03
C GLN A 37 27.86 2.28 2.04
N TYR A 38 27.09 1.95 1.00
CA TYR A 38 26.34 0.70 0.87
C TYR A 38 26.91 -0.26 -0.19
N GLU A 39 27.92 0.16 -0.96
CA GLU A 39 28.44 -0.61 -2.09
C GLU A 39 28.92 -2.02 -1.68
N SER A 40 29.53 -2.16 -0.50
CA SER A 40 29.97 -3.45 0.04
C SER A 40 28.88 -4.26 0.76
N LEU A 41 27.70 -3.67 0.98
CA LEU A 41 26.57 -4.28 1.70
C LEU A 41 25.49 -4.81 0.77
N VAL A 42 25.50 -4.40 -0.50
CA VAL A 42 24.51 -4.81 -1.50
C VAL A 42 25.08 -5.94 -2.36
N ASP A 43 24.55 -7.14 -2.18
CA ASP A 43 24.92 -8.32 -2.99
C ASP A 43 24.42 -8.22 -4.44
N ARG A 44 23.15 -7.80 -4.59
CA ARG A 44 22.48 -7.62 -5.89
C ARG A 44 21.29 -6.69 -5.78
N VAL A 45 20.92 -6.07 -6.89
CA VAL A 45 19.68 -5.29 -7.03
C VAL A 45 18.57 -6.23 -7.51
N LEU A 46 17.54 -6.45 -6.69
CA LEU A 46 16.43 -7.33 -7.05
C LEU A 46 15.46 -6.65 -8.03
N ILE A 47 15.07 -5.41 -7.72
CA ILE A 47 14.18 -4.61 -8.56
C ILE A 47 14.80 -3.22 -8.74
N PRO A 48 15.10 -2.81 -9.98
CA PRO A 48 15.54 -1.47 -10.28
C PRO A 48 14.48 -0.42 -9.93
N HIS A 49 14.92 0.73 -9.41
CA HIS A 49 14.01 1.84 -9.05
C HIS A 49 13.06 2.24 -10.20
N GLY A 50 13.55 2.27 -11.45
CA GLY A 50 12.70 2.59 -12.61
C GLY A 50 11.50 1.63 -12.77
N VAL A 51 11.70 0.33 -12.52
CA VAL A 51 10.62 -0.67 -12.58
C VAL A 51 9.60 -0.44 -11.47
N VAL A 52 10.07 -0.04 -10.28
CA VAL A 52 9.20 0.35 -9.16
C VAL A 52 8.31 1.53 -9.57
N ILE A 53 8.89 2.59 -10.11
CA ILE A 53 8.15 3.79 -10.54
C ILE A 53 7.13 3.47 -11.63
N ASP A 54 7.51 2.68 -12.65
CA ASP A 54 6.59 2.26 -13.71
C ASP A 54 5.41 1.46 -13.15
N ARG A 55 5.67 0.56 -12.19
CA ARG A 55 4.62 -0.21 -11.53
C ARG A 55 3.71 0.71 -10.70
N ILE A 56 4.26 1.67 -9.96
CA ILE A 56 3.48 2.65 -9.19
C ILE A 56 2.59 3.48 -10.12
N ALA A 57 3.08 3.91 -11.28
CA ALA A 57 2.27 4.63 -12.26
C ALA A 57 1.08 3.77 -12.76
N LYS A 58 1.30 2.47 -12.96
CA LYS A 58 0.20 1.54 -13.29
C LYS A 58 -0.79 1.36 -12.14
N LEU A 59 -0.31 1.29 -10.89
CA LEU A 59 -1.17 1.22 -9.70
C LEU A 59 -2.02 2.48 -9.55
N ALA A 60 -1.43 3.67 -9.76
CA ALA A 60 -2.14 4.93 -9.74
C ALA A 60 -3.27 4.98 -10.79
N GLN A 61 -3.04 4.47 -12.01
CA GLN A 61 -4.09 4.33 -13.04
C GLN A 61 -5.26 3.46 -12.58
N ILE A 62 -4.96 2.34 -11.92
CA ILE A 62 -5.99 1.40 -11.43
C ILE A 62 -6.83 2.07 -10.35
N ILE A 63 -6.17 2.71 -9.37
CA ILE A 63 -6.85 3.47 -8.30
C ILE A 63 -7.71 4.56 -8.91
N LEU A 64 -7.19 5.25 -9.92
CA LEU A 64 -7.90 6.33 -10.60
C LEU A 64 -9.18 5.85 -11.31
N ALA A 65 -9.16 4.66 -11.90
CA ALA A 65 -10.34 4.05 -12.50
C ALA A 65 -11.33 3.54 -11.45
N ASP A 66 -10.84 2.95 -10.35
CA ASP A 66 -11.68 2.34 -9.30
C ASP A 66 -12.44 3.36 -8.46
N TYR A 67 -11.90 4.58 -8.34
CA TYR A 67 -12.39 5.61 -7.43
C TYR A 67 -12.78 6.91 -8.16
N ASP A 68 -13.10 6.85 -9.45
CA ASP A 68 -13.53 8.01 -10.22
C ASP A 68 -14.76 8.68 -9.57
N GLY A 69 -14.66 9.99 -9.31
CA GLY A 69 -15.69 10.76 -8.62
C GLY A 69 -15.87 10.46 -7.13
N VAL A 70 -14.99 9.65 -6.51
CA VAL A 70 -15.04 9.30 -5.09
C VAL A 70 -13.83 9.88 -4.36
N THR A 71 -14.06 10.56 -3.23
CA THR A 71 -12.96 11.02 -2.37
C THR A 71 -12.32 9.84 -1.65
N VAL A 72 -11.01 9.67 -1.81
CA VAL A 72 -10.24 8.59 -1.17
C VAL A 72 -9.40 9.13 -0.03
N HIS A 73 -9.33 8.39 1.07
CA HIS A 73 -8.44 8.70 2.19
C HIS A 73 -7.32 7.65 2.24
N LEU A 74 -6.10 8.05 1.89
CA LEU A 74 -4.94 7.17 1.86
C LEU A 74 -4.35 7.04 3.26
N LEU A 75 -4.09 5.82 3.71
CA LEU A 75 -3.52 5.54 5.03
C LEU A 75 -2.18 4.84 4.86
N SER A 76 -1.08 5.57 5.06
CA SER A 76 0.28 5.03 4.91
C SER A 76 0.77 4.41 6.21
N VAL A 77 1.25 3.16 6.14
CA VAL A 77 1.83 2.44 7.29
C VAL A 77 3.31 2.79 7.42
N LEU A 78 3.66 3.46 8.53
CA LEU A 78 5.04 3.80 8.86
C LEU A 78 5.80 2.64 9.50
N LYS A 79 7.13 2.56 9.32
CA LYS A 79 8.00 3.56 8.65
C LYS A 79 8.25 3.30 7.16
N GLY A 80 8.38 2.04 6.75
CA GLY A 80 8.88 1.69 5.42
C GLY A 80 7.96 2.08 4.25
N GLY A 81 6.65 2.19 4.51
CA GLY A 81 5.65 2.62 3.53
C GLY A 81 5.77 4.07 3.03
N SER A 82 6.61 4.93 3.63
CA SER A 82 6.61 6.36 3.31
C SER A 82 7.11 6.66 1.90
N ALA A 83 8.21 6.06 1.45
CA ALA A 83 8.79 6.32 0.13
C ALA A 83 7.83 5.87 -0.99
N PHE A 84 7.33 4.63 -0.91
CA PHE A 84 6.32 4.11 -1.83
C PHE A 84 5.06 4.98 -1.86
N PHE A 85 4.62 5.44 -0.68
CA PHE A 85 3.45 6.31 -0.56
C PHE A 85 3.66 7.68 -1.21
N GLU A 86 4.84 8.27 -1.07
CA GLU A 86 5.19 9.55 -1.71
C GLU A 86 5.18 9.43 -3.23
N ASP A 87 5.80 8.39 -3.77
CA ASP A 87 5.80 8.10 -5.21
C ASP A 87 4.39 7.88 -5.74
N LEU A 88 3.57 7.10 -5.02
CA LEU A 88 2.17 6.89 -5.37
C LEU A 88 1.38 8.20 -5.41
N CYS A 89 1.51 9.03 -4.36
CA CYS A 89 0.85 10.33 -4.32
C CYS A 89 1.32 11.25 -5.45
N SER A 90 2.60 11.19 -5.79
CA SER A 90 3.17 11.92 -6.93
C SER A 90 2.54 11.50 -8.24
N GLN A 91 2.41 10.19 -8.48
CA GLN A 91 1.74 9.66 -9.66
C GLN A 91 0.26 10.07 -9.68
N LEU A 92 -0.49 9.90 -8.58
CA LEU A 92 -1.90 10.31 -8.49
C LEU A 92 -2.10 11.81 -8.80
N ARG A 93 -1.26 12.69 -8.25
CA ARG A 93 -1.29 14.14 -8.56
C ARG A 93 -0.95 14.41 -10.02
N THR A 94 0.06 13.73 -10.57
CA THR A 94 0.47 13.89 -11.96
C THR A 94 -0.66 13.50 -12.90
N MET A 95 -1.31 12.36 -12.67
CA MET A 95 -2.42 11.92 -13.50
C MET A 95 -3.64 12.85 -13.39
N HIS A 96 -3.88 13.40 -12.20
CA HIS A 96 -4.92 14.38 -11.95
C HIS A 96 -4.70 15.67 -12.75
N CYS A 97 -3.49 16.24 -12.72
CA CYS A 97 -3.18 17.49 -13.45
C CYS A 97 -3.33 17.35 -14.97
N HIS A 98 -3.10 16.15 -15.51
CA HIS A 98 -3.14 15.91 -16.95
C HIS A 98 -4.50 15.44 -17.47
N SER A 99 -5.41 14.97 -16.59
CA SER A 99 -6.73 14.49 -17.00
C SER A 99 -7.81 15.56 -16.84
N ARG A 100 -8.48 15.92 -17.94
CA ARG A 100 -9.67 16.80 -17.92
C ARG A 100 -10.97 16.08 -17.56
N LYS A 101 -10.95 14.74 -17.44
CA LYS A 101 -12.17 13.91 -17.33
C LYS A 101 -12.29 13.11 -16.03
N THR A 102 -11.17 12.86 -15.34
CA THR A 102 -11.14 11.97 -14.16
C THR A 102 -10.43 12.67 -13.02
N HIS A 103 -11.14 12.87 -11.91
CA HIS A 103 -10.66 13.64 -10.77
C HIS A 103 -10.92 12.84 -9.49
N ILE A 104 -9.84 12.47 -8.80
CA ILE A 104 -9.92 11.89 -7.46
C ILE A 104 -9.34 12.89 -6.48
N PRO A 105 -10.19 13.55 -5.65
CA PRO A 105 -9.69 14.24 -4.48
C PRO A 105 -9.23 13.18 -3.48
N PHE A 106 -8.02 13.32 -2.97
CA PHE A 106 -7.55 12.45 -1.90
C PHE A 106 -7.00 13.22 -0.72
N THR A 107 -7.19 12.65 0.45
CA THR A 107 -6.58 13.08 1.72
C THR A 107 -5.72 11.94 2.23
N PHE A 108 -4.82 12.18 3.17
CA PHE A 108 -4.00 11.11 3.72
C PHE A 108 -3.64 11.32 5.19
N ASP A 109 -3.41 10.21 5.87
CA ASP A 109 -2.86 10.16 7.23
C ASP A 109 -1.79 9.06 7.32
N PHE A 110 -0.89 9.22 8.27
CA PHE A 110 0.12 8.22 8.59
C PHE A 110 -0.26 7.46 9.85
N ILE A 111 -0.11 6.14 9.81
CA ILE A 111 -0.31 5.28 10.97
C ILE A 111 0.96 4.53 11.30
N ARG A 112 1.19 4.31 12.58
CA ARG A 112 2.24 3.42 13.07
C ARG A 112 1.59 2.23 13.74
N VAL A 113 1.92 1.04 13.24
CA VAL A 113 1.50 -0.23 13.81
C VAL A 113 2.68 -0.81 14.60
N LYS A 114 2.44 -1.13 15.87
CA LYS A 114 3.39 -1.88 16.70
C LYS A 114 2.74 -3.20 17.08
N SER A 115 3.41 -4.31 16.79
CA SER A 115 3.16 -5.59 17.45
C SER A 115 3.63 -5.48 18.90
N TYR A 116 2.83 -5.93 19.86
CA TYR A 116 3.33 -6.10 21.23
C TYR A 116 4.33 -7.26 21.23
N GLU A 117 5.62 -6.94 21.27
CA GLU A 117 6.71 -7.91 21.44
C GLU A 117 6.96 -8.14 22.93
N GLY A 118 6.40 -9.24 23.44
CA GLY A 118 6.94 -10.00 24.56
C GLY A 118 7.22 -11.42 24.06
N MET A 119 7.79 -12.29 24.90
CA MET A 119 8.19 -13.66 24.54
C MET A 119 7.05 -14.55 23.99
N GLU A 120 5.80 -14.07 24.00
CA GLU A 120 4.66 -14.65 23.30
C GLU A 120 3.90 -13.61 22.47
N SER A 121 3.57 -13.93 21.22
CA SER A 121 2.73 -13.10 20.37
C SER A 121 1.29 -13.10 20.88
N THR A 122 0.89 -12.07 21.62
CA THR A 122 -0.50 -11.93 22.11
C THR A 122 -1.51 -11.58 21.01
N GLY A 123 -1.06 -11.40 19.76
CA GLY A 123 -1.93 -11.14 18.61
C GLY A 123 -2.63 -9.78 18.63
N LYS A 124 -2.21 -8.87 19.51
CA LYS A 124 -2.74 -7.49 19.60
C LYS A 124 -1.76 -6.50 18.98
N VAL A 125 -2.29 -5.59 18.14
CA VAL A 125 -1.52 -4.47 17.58
C VAL A 125 -1.96 -3.17 18.20
N GLN A 126 -0.98 -2.31 18.48
CA GLN A 126 -1.23 -0.93 18.84
C GLN A 126 -1.13 -0.07 17.58
N ILE A 127 -2.22 0.64 17.26
CA ILE A 127 -2.26 1.61 16.17
C ILE A 127 -2.15 3.00 16.79
N SER A 128 -1.28 3.84 16.24
CA SER A 128 -1.07 5.21 16.67
C SER A 128 -0.87 6.13 15.45
N GLY A 129 -0.99 7.44 15.64
CA GLY A 129 -0.76 8.45 14.60
C GLY A 129 -2.02 9.06 13.99
N VAL A 130 -3.17 8.40 14.13
CA VAL A 130 -4.46 8.92 13.65
C VAL A 130 -5.57 8.63 14.64
N ASP A 131 -6.56 9.53 14.72
CA ASP A 131 -7.84 9.21 15.33
C ASP A 131 -8.67 8.38 14.36
N LEU A 132 -8.85 7.10 14.69
CA LEU A 132 -9.62 6.15 13.88
C LEU A 132 -11.10 6.55 13.73
N SER A 133 -11.64 7.36 14.64
CA SER A 133 -13.02 7.85 14.54
C SER A 133 -13.21 8.77 13.33
N SER A 134 -12.17 9.52 12.96
CA SER A 134 -12.15 10.42 11.81
C SER A 134 -12.19 9.69 10.46
N LEU A 135 -12.00 8.38 10.46
CA LEU A 135 -12.01 7.52 9.27
C LEU A 135 -13.42 6.97 8.95
N ASN A 136 -14.37 7.16 9.86
CA ASN A 136 -15.73 6.65 9.68
C ASN A 136 -16.42 7.31 8.47
N GLY A 137 -17.03 6.48 7.63
CA GLY A 137 -17.73 6.91 6.41
C GLY A 137 -16.81 7.27 5.23
N LYS A 138 -15.48 7.28 5.41
CA LYS A 138 -14.52 7.55 4.34
C LYS A 138 -14.19 6.28 3.54
N HIS A 139 -13.91 6.45 2.25
CA HIS A 139 -13.29 5.40 1.44
C HIS A 139 -11.79 5.38 1.73
N CYS A 140 -11.33 4.43 2.55
CA CYS A 140 -9.92 4.39 2.91
C CYS A 140 -9.14 3.36 2.08
N LEU A 141 -7.99 3.77 1.56
CA LEU A 141 -7.03 2.92 0.89
C LEU A 141 -5.78 2.82 1.76
N LEU A 142 -5.48 1.64 2.27
CA LEU A 142 -4.26 1.41 3.02
C LEU A 142 -3.08 1.20 2.06
N VAL A 143 -1.96 1.83 2.38
CA VAL A 143 -0.71 1.78 1.62
C VAL A 143 0.40 1.23 2.51
N GLU A 144 0.99 0.11 2.12
CA GLU A 144 2.10 -0.56 2.81
C GLU A 144 3.19 -0.94 1.78
N ASP A 145 4.45 -0.89 2.20
CA ASP A 145 5.63 -1.20 1.39
C ASP A 145 5.84 -2.70 1.18
N LEU A 146 5.49 -3.54 2.15
CA LEU A 146 5.70 -4.98 2.07
C LEU A 146 4.67 -5.74 2.90
N VAL A 147 4.17 -6.85 2.35
CA VAL A 147 3.42 -7.85 3.09
C VAL A 147 4.19 -9.17 3.13
N ASP A 148 4.57 -9.57 4.33
CA ASP A 148 5.15 -10.87 4.62
C ASP A 148 4.04 -11.86 5.06
N THR A 149 3.88 -12.13 6.35
CA THR A 149 2.84 -13.04 6.86
C THR A 149 1.40 -12.52 6.71
N GLY A 150 1.24 -11.20 6.48
CA GLY A 150 -0.07 -10.54 6.41
C GLY A 150 -0.78 -10.38 7.77
N THR A 151 -0.10 -10.70 8.88
CA THR A 151 -0.65 -10.59 10.24
C THR A 151 -0.99 -9.15 10.60
N THR A 152 -0.04 -8.22 10.40
CA THR A 152 -0.21 -6.77 10.60
C THR A 152 -1.44 -6.27 9.87
N MET A 153 -1.57 -6.63 8.60
CA MET A 153 -2.69 -6.23 7.75
C MET A 153 -4.03 -6.82 8.16
N THR A 154 -4.03 -8.06 8.64
CA THR A 154 -5.25 -8.73 9.11
C THR A 154 -5.76 -8.04 10.37
N GLN A 155 -4.88 -7.77 11.33
CA GLN A 155 -5.22 -7.11 12.59
C GLN A 155 -5.62 -5.66 12.38
N LEU A 156 -4.90 -4.91 11.55
CA LEU A 156 -5.24 -3.54 11.21
C LEU A 156 -6.63 -3.43 10.55
N THR A 157 -6.92 -4.32 9.60
CA THR A 157 -8.25 -4.37 8.96
C THR A 157 -9.34 -4.71 9.99
N ALA A 158 -9.08 -5.64 10.92
CA ALA A 158 -10.02 -5.96 11.99
C ALA A 158 -10.30 -4.76 12.89
N HIS A 159 -9.26 -4.02 13.30
CA HIS A 159 -9.41 -2.81 14.12
C HIS A 159 -10.18 -1.69 13.43
N LEU A 160 -10.00 -1.52 12.11
CA LEU A 160 -10.73 -0.53 11.32
C LEU A 160 -12.19 -0.93 11.08
N ARG A 161 -12.47 -2.23 10.92
CA ARG A 161 -13.84 -2.76 10.76
C ARG A 161 -14.68 -2.63 12.03
N VAL A 162 -14.11 -2.97 13.19
CA VAL A 162 -14.83 -2.95 14.48
C VAL A 162 -15.29 -1.54 14.87
N ARG A 163 -14.63 -0.49 14.38
CA ARG A 163 -14.96 0.91 14.67
C ARG A 163 -15.91 1.56 13.67
N SER A 164 -16.15 0.92 12.53
CA SER A 164 -17.14 1.35 11.54
C SER A 164 -18.53 0.86 11.96
N SER A 165 -19.18 1.59 12.86
CA SER A 165 -20.57 1.33 13.27
C SER A 165 -21.56 1.76 12.17
N TYR A 166 -21.63 1.00 11.08
CA TYR A 166 -22.75 1.10 10.13
C TYR A 166 -23.25 -0.31 9.76
N PRO A 167 -24.55 -0.60 9.88
CA PRO A 167 -25.10 -1.87 9.42
C PRO A 167 -24.96 -1.97 7.90
N LEU A 168 -24.22 -2.99 7.43
CA LEU A 168 -24.10 -3.36 6.00
C LEU A 168 -25.50 -3.74 5.46
N SER A 169 -26.27 -2.76 5.01
CA SER A 169 -27.62 -2.95 4.48
C SER A 169 -27.88 -2.02 3.29
N ALA A 170 -27.00 -2.02 2.29
CA ALA A 170 -27.33 -1.47 0.97
C ALA A 170 -26.45 -2.11 -0.13
N PRO A 171 -27.04 -2.75 -1.16
CA PRO A 171 -26.31 -3.30 -2.28
C PRO A 171 -26.14 -2.21 -3.34
N SER A 172 -25.37 -1.16 -3.07
CA SER A 172 -24.90 -0.19 -4.08
C SER A 172 -23.93 0.78 -3.41
N ARG A 173 -22.67 0.83 -3.87
CA ARG A 173 -21.59 1.73 -3.39
C ARG A 173 -21.00 1.36 -2.01
N ARG A 174 -20.14 0.34 -2.01
CA ARG A 174 -19.43 -0.13 -0.81
C ARG A 174 -18.43 0.92 -0.29
N HIS A 175 -18.61 1.38 0.95
CA HIS A 175 -17.52 1.89 1.77
C HIS A 175 -16.49 0.77 1.95
N THR A 176 -15.41 0.80 1.16
CA THR A 176 -14.47 -0.32 1.05
C THR A 176 -13.13 0.10 1.62
N LEU A 177 -12.70 -0.54 2.70
CA LEU A 177 -11.29 -0.59 3.08
C LEU A 177 -10.55 -1.41 2.04
N GLN A 178 -9.74 -0.76 1.22
CA GLN A 178 -8.93 -1.40 0.19
C GLN A 178 -7.45 -1.39 0.58
N LYS A 179 -6.69 -2.30 -0.03
CA LYS A 179 -5.27 -2.52 0.27
C LYS A 179 -4.49 -2.32 -1.02
N LEU A 180 -3.47 -1.47 -0.96
CA LEU A 180 -2.49 -1.28 -2.00
C LEU A 180 -1.11 -1.66 -1.47
N LEU A 181 -0.41 -2.50 -2.23
CA LEU A 181 0.83 -3.13 -1.82
C LEU A 181 1.89 -2.96 -2.89
N MET A 182 3.08 -2.56 -2.46
CA MET A 182 4.30 -2.87 -3.19
C MET A 182 4.73 -4.29 -2.81
N VAL A 183 5.13 -5.09 -3.79
CA VAL A 183 5.75 -6.39 -3.55
C VAL A 183 7.07 -6.37 -4.30
N PRO A 184 8.21 -6.51 -3.61
CA PRO A 184 9.46 -6.83 -4.24
C PRO A 184 9.56 -8.31 -4.61
#